data_AF-A0A811VIW2-F1
#
_entry.id   AF-A0A811VIW2-F1
#
_cell.length_a   1.000
_cell.length_b   1.000
_cell.length_c   1.000
_cell.angle_alpha   90.00
_cell.angle_beta   90.00
_cell.angle_gamma   90.00
#
_symmetry.space_group_name_H-M   'P 1'
#
loop_
_entity.id
_entity.type
_entity.pdbx_description
1 polymer ?
#
loop_
_entity_poly.entity_id
_entity_poly.type
_entity_poly.pdbx_seq_one_letter_code
_entity_poly.pdbx_strand_id
1 'polypeptide(L)'
;MKYLDLNLTIEEFCQERRMLLELVGPELQSIYDDRQIEIEIVDMHFGTGPLNIIQVEQDPYILKDYLHEIETCYNNSKSVFFLALIGDNIGPMPLPTHIDEDIYTAILQQTQTSDDERNLLQKWYIRAQGGGGGGVVGGEIDTKNANSSSSGSDQNTTVGTHIQYVLKQDYRSMLLEHWHEEYVKLHDVIERSLRCIKENTSQARADDFLQRVQNLRATQLEREVQRALELSNDKILAVFREWSSQLSTKNVEAGERLRKMKDELTMNLSSDNYTTLV
;
A
#
# COMPACT_ATOMS: atom_id res chain seq x y z
N MET A 1 -20.75 -15.32 9.49
CA MET A 1 -19.75 -14.33 9.06
C MET A 1 -18.60 -14.98 8.33
N LYS A 2 -18.67 -14.87 7.00
CA LYS A 2 -17.53 -14.85 6.09
C LYS A 2 -17.52 -13.44 5.53
N TYR A 3 -16.45 -12.68 5.79
CA TYR A 3 -16.23 -11.40 5.13
C TYR A 3 -15.49 -11.70 3.83
N LEU A 4 -15.90 -11.14 2.70
CA LEU A 4 -15.13 -11.18 1.47
C LEU A 4 -14.73 -9.76 1.13
N ASP A 5 -13.43 -9.49 1.14
CA ASP A 5 -12.85 -8.24 0.68
C ASP A 5 -12.78 -8.21 -0.86
N LEU A 6 -13.08 -7.06 -1.46
CA LEU A 6 -13.04 -6.79 -2.91
C LEU A 6 -11.97 -5.76 -3.23
N ASN A 7 -10.85 -6.23 -3.76
CA ASN A 7 -9.82 -5.37 -4.34
C ASN A 7 -9.98 -5.27 -5.86
N LEU A 8 -10.07 -4.05 -6.38
CA LEU A 8 -10.40 -3.76 -7.76
C LEU A 8 -9.58 -2.56 -8.24
N THR A 9 -8.93 -2.68 -9.40
CA THR A 9 -8.66 -1.51 -10.23
C THR A 9 -10.01 -0.91 -10.65
N ILE A 10 -10.39 0.19 -9.99
CA ILE A 10 -11.78 0.70 -9.92
C ILE A 10 -12.39 0.89 -11.32
N GLU A 11 -11.62 1.32 -12.31
CA GLU A 11 -12.14 1.57 -13.66
C GLU A 11 -12.37 0.30 -14.50
N GLU A 12 -11.54 -0.73 -14.34
CA GLU A 12 -11.55 -1.92 -15.22
C GLU A 12 -12.71 -2.87 -14.90
N PHE A 13 -13.18 -2.88 -13.64
CA PHE A 13 -14.12 -3.87 -13.14
C PHE A 13 -15.41 -3.27 -12.56
N CYS A 14 -15.79 -2.05 -12.97
CA CYS A 14 -17.01 -1.38 -12.48
C CYS A 14 -18.28 -2.25 -12.62
N GLN A 15 -18.42 -2.97 -13.73
CA GLN A 15 -19.61 -3.79 -13.99
C GLN A 15 -19.58 -5.09 -13.18
N GLU A 16 -18.43 -5.76 -13.11
CA GLU A 16 -18.21 -6.96 -12.30
C GLU A 16 -18.41 -6.68 -10.81
N ARG A 17 -17.86 -5.57 -10.31
CA ARG A 17 -18.09 -5.05 -8.95
C ARG A 17 -19.57 -4.88 -8.68
N ARG A 18 -20.29 -4.21 -9.59
CA ARG A 18 -21.73 -4.02 -9.47
C ARG A 18 -22.47 -5.36 -9.42
N MET A 19 -22.14 -6.29 -10.32
CA MET A 19 -22.77 -7.62 -10.32
C MET A 19 -22.46 -8.40 -9.03
N LEU A 20 -21.24 -8.31 -8.51
CA LEU A 20 -20.86 -8.98 -7.27
C LEU A 20 -21.66 -8.46 -6.07
N LEU A 21 -21.84 -7.15 -5.97
CA LEU A 21 -22.54 -6.53 -4.84
C LEU A 21 -24.07 -6.60 -4.97
N GLU A 22 -24.61 -6.38 -6.17
CA GLU A 22 -26.07 -6.26 -6.37
C GLU A 22 -26.76 -7.59 -6.70
N LEU A 23 -26.04 -8.58 -7.23
CA LEU A 23 -26.61 -9.85 -7.67
C LEU A 23 -26.00 -11.04 -6.92
N VAL A 24 -24.68 -11.23 -7.04
CA VAL A 24 -24.00 -12.44 -6.52
C VAL A 24 -24.01 -12.48 -4.99
N GLY A 25 -23.72 -11.37 -4.31
CA GLY A 25 -23.75 -11.29 -2.86
C GLY A 25 -25.10 -11.70 -2.26
N PRO A 26 -26.22 -11.08 -2.68
CA PRO A 26 -27.56 -11.49 -2.26
C PRO A 26 -27.91 -12.94 -2.59
N GLU A 27 -27.53 -13.44 -3.77
CA GLU A 27 -27.77 -14.83 -4.17
C GLU A 27 -26.99 -15.81 -3.29
N LEU A 28 -25.71 -15.53 -3.02
CA LEU A 28 -24.91 -16.31 -2.09
C LEU A 28 -25.52 -16.29 -0.69
N GLN A 29 -25.95 -15.13 -0.18
CA GLN A 29 -26.60 -15.06 1.13
C GLN A 29 -27.83 -15.97 1.19
N SER A 30 -28.71 -15.93 0.18
CA SER A 30 -29.90 -16.79 0.08
C SER A 30 -29.58 -18.29 0.12
N ILE A 31 -28.49 -18.73 -0.55
CA ILE A 31 -28.06 -20.14 -0.54
C ILE A 31 -27.62 -20.60 0.86
N TYR A 32 -27.05 -19.69 1.65
CA TYR A 32 -26.42 -19.98 2.93
C TYR A 32 -27.28 -19.60 4.15
N ASP A 33 -28.43 -18.95 3.93
CA ASP A 33 -29.42 -18.57 4.94
C ASP A 33 -29.85 -19.76 5.81
N ASP A 34 -30.23 -20.88 5.18
CA ASP A 34 -30.66 -22.11 5.89
C ASP A 34 -29.56 -22.71 6.77
N ARG A 35 -28.29 -22.38 6.49
CA ARG A 35 -27.13 -22.86 7.23
C ARG A 35 -26.68 -21.89 8.33
N GLN A 36 -27.42 -20.79 8.53
CA GLN A 36 -27.06 -19.71 9.47
C GLN A 36 -25.66 -19.14 9.20
N ILE A 37 -25.24 -19.14 7.93
CA ILE A 37 -23.98 -18.55 7.50
C ILE A 37 -24.28 -17.19 6.90
N GLU A 38 -23.89 -16.15 7.62
CA GLU A 38 -23.88 -14.78 7.12
C GLU A 38 -22.65 -14.56 6.23
N ILE A 39 -22.89 -14.01 5.04
CA ILE A 39 -21.96 -13.61 4.00
C ILE A 39 -22.04 -12.09 3.89
N GLU A 40 -20.91 -11.43 4.10
CA GLU A 40 -20.77 -10.00 3.94
C GLU A 40 -19.68 -9.75 2.90
N ILE A 41 -20.00 -8.97 1.89
CA ILE A 41 -19.03 -8.53 0.88
C ILE A 41 -18.67 -7.09 1.21
N VAL A 42 -17.41 -6.87 1.56
CA VAL A 42 -16.86 -5.54 1.87
C VAL A 42 -16.17 -5.01 0.63
N ASP A 43 -16.64 -3.86 0.17
CA ASP A 43 -16.05 -3.14 -0.95
C ASP A 43 -15.22 -1.99 -0.40
N MET A 44 -13.89 -2.17 -0.39
CA MET A 44 -12.94 -1.16 0.10
C MET A 44 -13.07 0.18 -0.63
N HIS A 45 -13.58 0.16 -1.86
CA HIS A 45 -13.76 1.35 -2.69
C HIS A 45 -15.18 1.92 -2.59
N PHE A 46 -16.00 1.46 -1.64
CA PHE A 46 -17.37 1.95 -1.48
C PHE A 46 -17.38 3.43 -1.06
N GLY A 47 -18.27 4.23 -1.68
CA GLY A 47 -18.38 5.66 -1.38
C GLY A 47 -17.35 6.56 -2.09
N THR A 48 -16.37 5.99 -2.80
CA THR A 48 -15.35 6.74 -3.56
C THR A 48 -15.83 7.09 -4.98
N GLY A 49 -17.11 7.52 -5.13
CA GLY A 49 -17.79 7.68 -6.42
C GLY A 49 -16.97 8.38 -7.52
N PRO A 50 -17.36 8.32 -8.81
CA PRO A 50 -16.48 8.64 -9.95
C PRO A 50 -15.79 10.02 -9.92
N LEU A 51 -16.35 11.00 -9.20
CA LEU A 51 -15.76 12.34 -8.99
C LEU A 51 -14.75 12.41 -7.83
N ASN A 52 -14.80 11.46 -6.88
CA ASN A 52 -13.95 11.36 -5.70
C ASN A 52 -12.79 10.36 -5.88
N ILE A 53 -12.78 9.57 -6.97
CA ILE A 53 -11.68 8.62 -7.27
C ILE A 53 -10.34 9.35 -7.30
N ILE A 54 -10.27 10.53 -7.94
CA ILE A 54 -9.06 11.35 -8.01
C ILE A 54 -8.61 11.80 -6.61
N GLN A 55 -9.54 12.07 -5.68
CA GLN A 55 -9.18 12.46 -4.31
C GLN A 55 -8.65 11.27 -3.50
N VAL A 56 -9.23 10.09 -3.70
CA VAL A 56 -8.86 8.85 -2.99
C VAL A 56 -7.53 8.30 -3.51
N GLU A 57 -7.32 8.27 -4.83
CA GLU A 57 -6.05 7.87 -5.45
C GLU A 57 -4.88 8.79 -5.08
N GLN A 58 -5.19 10.02 -4.65
CA GLN A 58 -4.21 11.02 -4.26
C GLN A 58 -3.98 11.06 -2.76
N ASP A 59 -4.76 10.37 -1.95
CA ASP A 59 -4.57 10.33 -0.52
C ASP A 59 -3.37 9.42 -0.16
N PRO A 60 -2.24 9.96 0.33
CA PRO A 60 -1.05 9.16 0.65
C PRO A 60 -1.29 8.13 1.77
N TYR A 61 -2.37 8.30 2.54
CA TYR A 61 -2.70 7.45 3.67
C TYR A 61 -3.73 6.36 3.35
N ILE A 62 -4.37 6.39 2.17
CA ILE A 62 -5.47 5.47 1.86
C ILE A 62 -5.04 3.99 1.90
N LEU A 63 -3.82 3.69 1.47
CA LEU A 63 -3.28 2.34 1.53
C LEU A 63 -3.32 1.79 2.95
N LYS A 64 -3.07 2.61 3.98
CA LYS A 64 -3.13 2.16 5.37
C LYS A 64 -4.55 1.71 5.76
N ASP A 65 -5.55 2.41 5.28
CA ASP A 65 -6.96 2.09 5.56
C ASP A 65 -7.35 0.77 4.86
N TYR A 66 -6.96 0.59 3.60
CA TYR A 66 -7.18 -0.68 2.87
C TYR A 66 -6.45 -1.86 3.49
N LEU A 67 -5.18 -1.71 3.87
CA LEU A 67 -4.44 -2.77 4.56
C LEU A 67 -5.07 -3.13 5.92
N HIS A 68 -5.63 -2.14 6.63
CA HIS A 68 -6.36 -2.39 7.88
C HIS A 68 -7.68 -3.13 7.65
N GLU A 69 -8.38 -2.84 6.56
CA GLU A 69 -9.61 -3.52 6.20
C GLU A 69 -9.34 -5.00 5.83
N ILE A 70 -8.28 -5.28 5.07
CA ILE A 70 -7.83 -6.66 4.77
C ILE A 70 -7.60 -7.45 6.06
N GLU A 71 -6.91 -6.85 7.03
CA GLU A 71 -6.66 -7.49 8.34
C GLU A 71 -7.96 -7.72 9.12
N THR A 72 -8.89 -6.78 9.07
CA THR A 72 -10.19 -6.88 9.72
C THR A 72 -11.02 -8.01 9.11
N CYS A 73 -11.10 -8.06 7.78
CA CYS A 73 -11.73 -9.14 7.03
C CYS A 73 -11.11 -10.50 7.36
N TYR A 74 -9.78 -10.58 7.42
CA TYR A 74 -9.08 -11.81 7.83
C TYR A 74 -9.49 -12.28 9.22
N ASN A 75 -9.44 -11.38 10.22
CA ASN A 75 -9.72 -11.71 11.61
C ASN A 75 -11.18 -12.14 11.85
N ASN A 76 -12.11 -11.62 11.05
CA ASN A 76 -13.54 -11.87 11.22
C ASN A 76 -14.09 -12.98 10.31
N SER A 77 -13.29 -13.44 9.33
CA SER A 77 -13.70 -14.46 8.36
C SER A 77 -13.39 -15.87 8.80
N LYS A 78 -14.34 -16.79 8.55
CA LYS A 78 -14.14 -18.23 8.79
C LYS A 78 -13.60 -19.00 7.59
N SER A 79 -13.45 -18.36 6.43
CA SER A 79 -13.11 -19.03 5.17
C SER A 79 -12.38 -18.07 4.23
N VAL A 80 -12.99 -17.70 3.10
CA VAL A 80 -12.48 -16.65 2.22
C VAL A 80 -12.58 -15.33 2.98
N PHE A 81 -11.52 -14.54 2.93
CA PHE A 81 -11.44 -13.20 3.49
C PHE A 81 -11.02 -12.14 2.47
N PHE A 82 -10.41 -12.56 1.36
CA PHE A 82 -9.90 -11.68 0.32
C PHE A 82 -10.24 -12.20 -1.06
N LEU A 83 -10.75 -11.30 -1.90
CA LEU A 83 -11.04 -11.47 -3.31
C LEU A 83 -10.51 -10.24 -4.07
N ALA A 84 -9.64 -10.49 -5.04
CA ALA A 84 -9.14 -9.46 -5.94
C ALA A 84 -9.59 -9.77 -7.37
N LEU A 85 -10.05 -8.75 -8.11
CA LEU A 85 -10.14 -8.82 -9.56
C LEU A 85 -8.96 -8.05 -10.14
N ILE A 86 -8.11 -8.77 -10.85
CA ILE A 86 -6.83 -8.27 -11.36
C ILE A 86 -6.89 -8.24 -12.89
N GLY A 87 -6.77 -7.05 -13.45
CA GLY A 87 -6.77 -6.81 -14.90
C GLY A 87 -5.37 -6.83 -15.50
N ASP A 88 -5.13 -5.91 -16.44
CA ASP A 88 -3.87 -5.77 -17.18
C ASP A 88 -3.02 -4.60 -16.67
N ASN A 89 -3.51 -3.88 -15.66
CA ASN A 89 -2.85 -2.74 -15.03
C ASN A 89 -2.70 -2.97 -13.52
N ILE A 90 -1.53 -2.61 -12.97
CA ILE A 90 -1.24 -2.66 -11.53
C ILE A 90 -1.43 -1.31 -10.83
N GLY A 91 -1.78 -0.26 -11.57
CA GLY A 91 -1.97 1.09 -11.07
C GLY A 91 -0.65 1.83 -10.78
N PRO A 92 -0.73 3.10 -10.35
CA PRO A 92 0.43 3.85 -9.89
C PRO A 92 0.89 3.41 -8.50
N MET A 93 2.15 3.70 -8.16
CA MET A 93 2.60 3.59 -6.77
C MET A 93 1.96 4.71 -5.94
N PRO A 94 1.51 4.49 -4.69
CA PRO A 94 1.05 5.58 -3.84
C PRO A 94 2.22 6.50 -3.47
N LEU A 95 1.94 7.77 -3.18
CA LEU A 95 2.96 8.67 -2.65
C LEU A 95 3.46 8.15 -1.28
N PRO A 96 4.77 7.93 -1.08
CA PRO A 96 5.27 7.41 0.19
C PRO A 96 5.01 8.34 1.36
N THR A 97 4.43 7.83 2.45
CA THR A 97 4.30 8.61 3.69
C THR A 97 5.61 8.68 4.48
N HIS A 98 6.49 7.70 4.26
CA HIS A 98 7.79 7.54 4.91
C HIS A 98 8.84 7.15 3.86
N ILE A 99 10.01 7.80 3.92
CA ILE A 99 11.17 7.49 3.07
C ILE A 99 12.40 7.41 3.96
N ASP A 100 13.14 6.32 3.85
CA ASP A 100 14.38 6.15 4.60
C ASP A 100 15.44 7.20 4.22
N GLU A 101 16.26 7.64 5.18
CA GLU A 101 17.22 8.74 4.96
C GLU A 101 18.18 8.48 3.80
N ASP A 102 18.64 7.25 3.64
CA ASP A 102 19.54 6.86 2.55
C ASP A 102 18.83 6.91 1.18
N ILE A 103 17.59 6.45 1.09
CA ILE A 103 16.77 6.55 -0.12
C ILE A 103 16.43 8.01 -0.43
N TYR A 104 16.02 8.80 0.57
CA TYR A 104 15.72 10.22 0.39
C TYR A 104 16.94 11.01 -0.11
N THR A 105 18.11 10.71 0.46
CA THR A 105 19.38 11.29 0.04
C THR A 105 19.73 10.89 -1.40
N ALA A 106 19.53 9.61 -1.75
CA ALA A 106 19.74 9.13 -3.12
C ALA A 106 18.81 9.83 -4.13
N ILE A 107 17.55 10.07 -3.76
CA ILE A 107 16.59 10.83 -4.58
C ILE A 107 17.11 12.26 -4.82
N LEU A 108 17.59 12.96 -3.78
CA LEU A 108 18.09 14.33 -3.93
C LEU A 108 19.39 14.44 -4.75
N GLN A 109 20.23 13.40 -4.69
CA GLN A 109 21.51 13.32 -5.40
C GLN A 109 21.35 12.94 -6.88
N GLN A 110 20.16 12.56 -7.31
CA GLN A 110 19.94 12.11 -8.67
C GLN A 110 20.17 13.26 -9.67
N THR A 111 20.97 12.99 -10.72
CA THR A 111 21.42 14.01 -11.69
C THR A 111 20.28 14.66 -12.47
N GLN A 112 19.14 13.96 -12.59
CA GLN A 112 17.95 14.45 -13.28
C GLN A 112 17.06 15.33 -12.38
N THR A 113 17.31 15.39 -11.07
CA THR A 113 16.51 16.17 -10.14
C THR A 113 16.96 17.63 -10.16
N SER A 114 16.09 18.50 -10.68
CA SER A 114 16.25 19.95 -10.70
C SER A 114 16.18 20.56 -9.30
N ASP A 115 16.66 21.79 -9.17
CA ASP A 115 16.60 22.50 -7.88
C ASP A 115 15.15 22.75 -7.43
N ASP A 116 14.22 22.96 -8.36
CA ASP A 116 12.79 23.10 -8.06
C ASP A 116 12.20 21.80 -7.49
N GLU A 117 12.57 20.64 -8.04
CA GLU A 117 12.14 19.33 -7.53
C GLU A 117 12.76 19.02 -6.15
N ARG A 118 14.01 19.42 -5.91
CA ARG A 118 14.64 19.33 -4.58
C ARG A 118 13.93 20.20 -3.56
N ASN A 119 13.59 21.44 -3.94
CA ASN A 119 12.81 22.35 -3.11
C ASN A 119 11.43 21.77 -2.82
N LEU A 120 10.79 21.10 -3.78
CA LEU A 120 9.50 20.44 -3.60
C LEU A 120 9.59 19.29 -2.58
N LEU A 121 10.60 18.42 -2.69
CA LEU A 121 10.84 17.35 -1.72
C LEU A 121 11.06 17.91 -0.31
N GLN A 122 11.93 18.91 -0.18
CA GLN A 122 12.22 19.57 1.10
C GLN A 122 11.03 20.36 1.64
N LYS A 123 10.14 20.86 0.77
CA LYS A 123 8.89 21.51 1.16
C LYS A 123 7.97 20.52 1.86
N TRP A 124 7.88 19.28 1.38
CA TRP A 124 6.86 18.32 1.81
C TRP A 124 7.33 17.27 2.81
N TYR A 125 8.61 16.91 2.82
CA TYR A 125 9.16 15.95 3.76
C TYR A 125 10.00 16.62 4.85
N ILE A 126 9.92 16.07 6.06
CA ILE A 126 10.75 16.45 7.19
C ILE A 126 11.43 15.23 7.79
N ARG A 127 12.67 15.41 8.24
CA ARG A 127 13.43 14.38 8.92
C ARG A 127 12.81 14.11 10.30
N ALA A 128 12.20 12.94 10.47
CA ALA A 128 11.80 12.41 11.76
C ALA A 128 13.01 11.71 12.40
N GLN A 129 13.43 12.17 13.58
CA GLN A 129 14.35 11.40 14.39
C GLN A 129 13.56 10.26 15.05
N GLY A 130 14.03 9.02 14.90
CA GLY A 130 13.45 7.87 15.58
C GLY A 130 13.50 8.07 17.10
N GLY A 131 12.39 8.51 17.68
CA GLY A 131 12.25 8.66 19.12
C GLY A 131 11.73 7.36 19.71
N GLY A 132 12.60 6.62 20.38
CA GLY A 132 12.14 5.67 21.38
C GLY A 132 11.36 6.42 22.47
N GLY A 133 10.05 6.18 22.57
CA GLY A 133 9.24 6.42 23.76
C GLY A 133 8.77 7.85 24.03
N GLY A 134 7.51 8.13 23.66
CA GLY A 134 6.56 8.84 24.52
C GLY A 134 6.45 10.36 24.42
N GLY A 135 5.24 10.83 24.11
CA GLY A 135 4.70 12.06 24.69
C GLY A 135 4.48 13.22 23.71
N VAL A 136 3.19 13.49 23.46
CA VAL A 136 2.69 14.74 22.89
C VAL A 136 2.79 15.88 23.93
N VAL A 137 2.83 17.11 23.40
CA VAL A 137 2.42 18.41 23.97
C VAL A 137 3.50 19.24 24.65
N GLY A 138 3.57 20.51 24.22
CA GLY A 138 4.35 21.55 24.86
C GLY A 138 3.74 22.11 26.14
N GLY A 139 4.36 23.18 26.63
CA GLY A 139 3.80 24.06 27.65
C GLY A 139 4.15 23.68 29.09
N GLU A 140 4.81 24.65 29.73
CA GLU A 140 4.97 24.87 31.17
C GLU A 140 6.12 24.20 31.94
N ILE A 141 6.93 25.13 32.45
CA ILE A 141 7.99 24.99 33.43
C ILE A 141 7.33 24.67 34.77
N ASP A 142 7.74 23.59 35.43
CA ASP A 142 7.78 23.64 36.88
C ASP A 142 8.85 22.73 37.49
N THR A 143 9.52 23.30 38.48
CA THR A 143 10.71 22.75 39.13
C THR A 143 10.27 21.91 40.32
N LYS A 144 10.65 20.62 40.40
CA LYS A 144 10.82 19.91 41.69
C LYS A 144 11.62 18.61 41.57
N ASN A 145 12.71 18.66 42.32
CA ASN A 145 13.69 17.67 42.75
C ASN A 145 13.10 16.36 43.33
N ALA A 146 13.66 15.19 42.97
CA ALA A 146 13.87 14.05 43.88
C ALA A 146 14.76 12.95 43.25
N ASN A 147 15.78 12.54 44.00
CA ASN A 147 16.71 11.44 43.75
C ASN A 147 16.03 10.05 43.79
N SER A 148 16.45 9.13 42.92
CA SER A 148 16.77 7.74 43.34
C SER A 148 17.50 6.97 42.23
N SER A 149 18.57 6.32 42.64
CA SER A 149 19.54 5.54 41.88
C SER A 149 19.29 4.03 42.00
N SER A 150 19.44 3.29 40.89
CA SER A 150 19.89 1.88 40.82
C SER A 150 19.90 1.43 39.35
N SER A 151 21.01 1.32 38.62
CA SER A 151 22.10 0.31 38.65
C SER A 151 21.74 -1.06 38.03
N GLY A 152 22.38 -1.37 36.89
CA GLY A 152 22.53 -2.71 36.28
C GLY A 152 21.45 -3.04 35.23
N SER A 153 21.73 -3.43 34.00
CA SER A 153 22.96 -3.96 33.38
C SER A 153 22.83 -3.89 31.85
N ASP A 154 23.91 -3.45 31.21
CA ASP A 154 24.07 -3.30 29.76
C ASP A 154 23.89 -4.61 28.97
N GLN A 155 22.94 -4.61 28.03
CA GLN A 155 23.08 -5.32 26.77
C GLN A 155 22.81 -4.34 25.63
N ASN A 156 23.91 -3.81 25.11
CA ASN A 156 23.95 -2.83 24.04
C ASN A 156 23.68 -3.53 22.69
N THR A 157 22.41 -3.81 22.40
CA THR A 157 21.97 -3.95 21.02
C THR A 157 21.81 -2.53 20.50
N THR A 158 22.75 -2.05 19.69
CA THR A 158 22.63 -0.78 18.96
C THR A 158 21.42 -0.87 18.04
N VAL A 159 20.24 -0.54 18.57
CA VAL A 159 19.07 -0.17 17.79
C VAL A 159 19.44 1.16 17.17
N GLY A 160 20.11 1.11 16.01
CA GLY A 160 20.36 2.29 15.22
C GLY A 160 19.00 2.93 14.97
N THR A 161 18.78 4.12 15.52
CA THR A 161 17.59 4.92 15.23
C THR A 161 17.53 5.12 13.73
N HIS A 162 16.65 4.38 13.07
CA HIS A 162 16.47 4.45 11.64
C HIS A 162 15.85 5.82 11.34
N ILE A 163 16.65 6.70 10.74
CA ILE A 163 16.20 8.05 10.42
C ILE A 163 15.33 7.96 9.17
N GLN A 164 14.17 8.60 9.22
CA GLN A 164 13.20 8.61 8.13
C GLN A 164 12.74 10.02 7.85
N TYR A 165 12.37 10.26 6.60
CA TYR A 165 11.68 11.44 6.14
C TYR A 165 10.20 11.13 6.08
N VAL A 166 9.39 11.94 6.75
CA VAL A 166 7.94 11.80 6.79
C VAL A 166 7.28 13.03 6.19
N LEU A 167 6.08 12.84 5.69
CA LEU A 167 5.22 13.93 5.27
C LEU A 167 5.00 14.94 6.42
N LYS A 168 5.23 16.23 6.14
CA LYS A 168 5.20 17.30 7.17
C LYS A 168 3.84 17.50 7.84
N GLN A 169 2.77 17.19 7.12
CA GLN A 169 1.41 17.44 7.54
C GLN A 169 0.49 16.34 7.01
N ASP A 170 -0.69 16.26 7.62
CA ASP A 170 -1.75 15.40 7.14
C ASP A 170 -2.42 16.03 5.92
N TYR A 171 -2.25 15.41 4.76
CA TYR A 171 -2.82 15.86 3.49
C TYR A 171 -4.34 15.73 3.43
N ARG A 172 -4.95 14.87 4.26
CA ARG A 172 -6.40 14.80 4.39
C ARG A 172 -7.00 16.08 4.94
N SER A 173 -6.19 16.90 5.63
CA SER A 173 -6.61 18.21 6.13
C SER A 173 -6.48 19.34 5.12
N MET A 174 -5.91 19.08 3.93
CA MET A 174 -5.72 20.08 2.87
C MET A 174 -6.85 20.07 1.84
N LEU A 175 -7.16 21.24 1.28
CA LEU A 175 -8.03 21.34 0.11
C LEU A 175 -7.31 20.82 -1.14
N LEU A 176 -7.92 19.85 -1.85
CA LEU A 176 -7.34 19.18 -3.02
C LEU A 176 -6.74 20.16 -4.04
N GLU A 177 -7.50 21.22 -4.36
CA GLU A 177 -7.16 22.24 -5.36
C GLU A 177 -5.82 22.94 -5.08
N HIS A 178 -5.41 23.02 -3.82
CA HIS A 178 -4.19 23.72 -3.43
C HIS A 178 -2.94 22.86 -3.47
N TRP A 179 -3.09 21.54 -3.55
CA TRP A 179 -1.95 20.63 -3.43
C TRP A 179 -1.87 19.63 -4.58
N HIS A 180 -2.93 19.44 -5.37
CA HIS A 180 -2.97 18.53 -6.51
C HIS A 180 -1.79 18.71 -7.48
N GLU A 181 -1.51 19.94 -7.92
CA GLU A 181 -0.39 20.18 -8.84
C GLU A 181 0.96 19.79 -8.23
N GLU A 182 1.13 20.02 -6.94
CA GLU A 182 2.34 19.67 -6.22
C GLU A 182 2.42 18.17 -5.94
N TYR A 183 1.29 17.51 -5.67
CA TYR A 183 1.19 16.05 -5.57
C TYR A 183 1.67 15.38 -6.83
N VAL A 184 1.11 15.76 -7.99
CA VAL A 184 1.44 15.15 -9.28
C VAL A 184 2.93 15.32 -9.57
N LYS A 185 3.49 16.52 -9.33
CA LYS A 185 4.93 16.76 -9.49
C LYS A 185 5.77 15.95 -8.52
N LEU A 186 5.40 15.92 -7.24
CA LEU A 186 6.14 15.21 -6.20
C LEU A 186 6.14 13.69 -6.43
N HIS A 187 4.98 13.15 -6.81
CA HIS A 187 4.80 11.76 -7.19
C HIS A 187 5.69 11.39 -8.37
N ASP A 188 5.64 12.15 -9.48
CA ASP A 188 6.45 11.91 -10.67
C ASP A 188 7.96 11.98 -10.37
N VAL A 189 8.39 12.94 -9.56
CA VAL A 189 9.79 13.06 -9.10
C VAL A 189 10.25 11.82 -8.36
N ILE A 190 9.46 11.36 -7.38
CA ILE A 190 9.83 10.22 -6.55
C ILE A 190 9.81 8.95 -7.39
N GLU A 191 8.76 8.71 -8.18
CA GLU A 191 8.66 7.52 -9.03
C GLU A 191 9.83 7.42 -9.99
N ARG A 192 10.15 8.52 -10.68
CA ARG A 192 11.26 8.59 -11.63
C ARG A 192 12.60 8.35 -10.94
N SER A 193 12.84 9.00 -9.80
CA SER A 193 14.07 8.81 -9.04
C SER A 193 14.24 7.39 -8.53
N LEU A 194 13.19 6.76 -7.97
CA LEU A 194 13.24 5.37 -7.50
C LEU A 194 13.49 4.40 -8.65
N ARG A 195 12.91 4.65 -9.83
CA ARG A 195 13.19 3.86 -11.05
C ARG A 195 14.66 3.95 -11.45
N CYS A 196 15.21 5.16 -11.51
CA CYS A 196 16.62 5.34 -11.85
C CYS A 196 17.58 4.76 -10.81
N ILE A 197 17.25 4.81 -9.51
CA ILE A 197 18.08 4.22 -8.45
C ILE A 197 18.19 2.70 -8.66
N LYS A 198 17.08 2.03 -9.01
CA LYS A 198 17.08 0.59 -9.30
C LYS A 198 17.98 0.24 -10.49
N GLU A 199 17.98 1.06 -11.54
CA GLU A 199 18.76 0.81 -12.77
C GLU A 199 20.26 1.03 -12.60
N ASN A 200 20.68 1.91 -11.68
CA ASN A 200 22.07 2.37 -11.56
C ASN A 200 22.86 1.75 -10.39
N THR A 201 22.24 0.92 -9.54
CA THR A 201 22.89 0.38 -8.32
C THR A 201 23.47 -1.03 -8.55
N SER A 202 24.76 -1.23 -8.25
CA SER A 202 25.47 -2.52 -8.42
C SER A 202 25.40 -3.46 -7.20
N GLN A 203 25.29 -4.76 -7.47
CA GLN A 203 24.79 -5.87 -6.61
C GLN A 203 25.41 -6.19 -5.22
N ALA A 204 26.48 -5.58 -4.70
CA ALA A 204 27.25 -6.23 -3.60
C ALA A 204 26.98 -5.79 -2.14
N ARG A 205 26.34 -4.62 -1.94
CA ARG A 205 25.82 -4.13 -0.63
C ARG A 205 24.37 -3.61 -0.77
N ALA A 206 23.80 -3.86 -1.93
CA ALA A 206 22.63 -3.18 -2.45
C ALA A 206 21.34 -3.94 -2.21
N ASP A 207 21.36 -5.20 -1.77
CA ASP A 207 20.16 -6.03 -1.79
C ASP A 207 19.06 -5.52 -0.83
N ASP A 208 19.41 -5.20 0.42
CA ASP A 208 18.44 -4.61 1.37
C ASP A 208 17.94 -3.24 0.90
N PHE A 209 18.87 -2.36 0.49
CA PHE A 209 18.54 -1.03 -0.02
C PHE A 209 17.62 -1.10 -1.25
N LEU A 210 17.95 -1.95 -2.21
CA LEU A 210 17.15 -2.17 -3.41
C LEU A 210 15.81 -2.80 -3.09
N GLN A 211 15.74 -3.69 -2.10
CA GLN A 211 14.46 -4.23 -1.63
C GLN A 211 13.59 -3.12 -1.03
N ARG A 212 14.14 -2.22 -0.21
CA ARG A 212 13.41 -1.07 0.34
C ARG A 212 12.96 -0.10 -0.76
N VAL A 213 13.80 0.18 -1.75
CA VAL A 213 13.44 0.95 -2.95
C VAL A 213 12.32 0.27 -3.74
N GLN A 214 12.38 -1.04 -3.93
CA GLN A 214 11.33 -1.80 -4.62
C GLN A 214 10.02 -1.77 -3.83
N ASN A 215 10.08 -1.90 -2.50
CA ASN A 215 8.90 -1.80 -1.64
C ASN A 215 8.24 -0.43 -1.81
N LEU A 216 9.01 0.67 -1.84
CA LEU A 216 8.45 2.02 -2.08
C LEU A 216 7.78 2.18 -3.45
N ARG A 217 8.18 1.38 -4.44
CA ARG A 217 7.59 1.37 -5.79
C ARG A 217 6.38 0.44 -5.94
N ALA A 218 6.10 -0.38 -4.94
CA ALA A 218 4.98 -1.29 -5.00
C ALA A 218 3.67 -0.50 -5.05
N THR A 219 2.79 -0.86 -5.98
CA THR A 219 1.48 -0.25 -6.16
C THR A 219 0.53 -0.63 -5.03
N GLN A 220 -0.60 0.07 -4.95
CA GLN A 220 -1.64 -0.25 -3.98
C GLN A 220 -2.07 -1.73 -4.13
N LEU A 221 -2.39 -2.14 -5.35
CA LEU A 221 -2.78 -3.52 -5.67
C LEU A 221 -1.72 -4.55 -5.25
N GLU A 222 -0.44 -4.30 -5.57
CA GLU A 222 0.65 -5.18 -5.17
C GLU A 222 0.75 -5.31 -3.64
N ARG A 223 0.59 -4.20 -2.91
CA ARG A 223 0.67 -4.17 -1.44
C ARG A 223 -0.49 -4.90 -0.79
N GLU A 224 -1.70 -4.74 -1.31
CA GLU A 224 -2.89 -5.41 -0.80
C GLU A 224 -2.83 -6.92 -1.06
N VAL A 225 -2.43 -7.33 -2.26
CA VAL A 225 -2.19 -8.74 -2.62
C VAL A 225 -1.12 -9.36 -1.72
N GLN A 226 0.02 -8.67 -1.56
CA GLN A 226 1.10 -9.11 -0.69
C GLN A 226 0.61 -9.28 0.75
N ARG A 227 -0.18 -8.33 1.27
CA ARG A 227 -0.72 -8.41 2.63
C ARG A 227 -1.69 -9.57 2.80
N ALA A 228 -2.56 -9.79 1.82
CA ALA A 228 -3.47 -10.93 1.83
C ALA A 228 -2.70 -12.26 1.82
N LEU A 229 -1.64 -12.36 1.00
CA LEU A 229 -0.74 -13.53 0.96
C LEU A 229 -0.07 -13.79 2.32
N GLU A 230 0.45 -12.75 2.98
CA GLU A 230 1.08 -12.86 4.30
C GLU A 230 0.11 -13.35 5.40
N LEU A 231 -1.15 -12.96 5.33
CA LEU A 231 -2.19 -13.39 6.28
C LEU A 231 -2.69 -14.80 5.97
N SER A 232 -2.63 -15.20 4.70
CA SER A 232 -3.09 -16.50 4.27
C SER A 232 -2.09 -17.59 4.67
N ASN A 233 -2.55 -18.52 5.51
CA ASN A 233 -1.79 -19.72 5.79
C ASN A 233 -2.17 -20.90 4.88
N ASP A 234 -3.30 -20.83 4.14
CA ASP A 234 -3.81 -21.89 3.22
C ASP A 234 -5.08 -21.48 2.40
N LYS A 235 -5.60 -20.24 2.50
CA LYS A 235 -6.97 -19.90 2.02
C LYS A 235 -7.08 -18.48 1.45
N ILE A 236 -6.80 -18.32 0.16
CA ILE A 236 -7.17 -17.13 -0.62
C ILE A 236 -8.10 -17.55 -1.75
N LEU A 237 -9.12 -16.74 -2.03
CA LEU A 237 -9.88 -16.82 -3.27
C LEU A 237 -9.48 -15.63 -4.16
N ALA A 238 -8.49 -15.81 -5.00
CA ALA A 238 -8.17 -14.85 -6.05
C ALA A 238 -8.97 -15.22 -7.31
N VAL A 239 -9.80 -14.30 -7.80
CA VAL A 239 -10.53 -14.47 -9.07
C VAL A 239 -9.86 -13.60 -10.12
N PHE A 240 -9.08 -14.24 -10.98
CA PHE A 240 -8.43 -13.56 -12.07
C PHE A 240 -9.31 -13.56 -13.29
N ARG A 241 -9.33 -12.45 -14.03
CA ARG A 241 -9.87 -12.45 -15.37
C ARG A 241 -8.80 -11.87 -16.28
N GLU A 242 -8.15 -12.75 -17.04
CA GLU A 242 -7.29 -12.31 -18.14
C GLU A 242 -8.20 -11.78 -19.25
N TRP A 243 -8.28 -10.45 -19.39
CA TRP A 243 -8.71 -9.91 -20.67
C TRP A 243 -7.56 -10.13 -21.63
N SER A 244 -7.80 -10.87 -22.71
CA SER A 244 -6.91 -10.88 -23.87
C SER A 244 -7.00 -9.52 -24.58
N SER A 245 -6.66 -8.45 -23.88
CA SER A 245 -6.45 -7.14 -24.45
C SER A 245 -4.96 -7.05 -24.71
N GLN A 246 -4.62 -6.92 -25.99
CA GLN A 246 -3.26 -6.84 -26.51
C GLN A 246 -2.38 -6.03 -25.55
N LEU A 247 -1.38 -6.67 -24.92
CA LEU A 247 -0.40 -6.04 -24.03
C LEU A 247 -0.11 -4.62 -24.49
N SER A 248 -0.70 -3.64 -23.81
CA SER A 248 -0.42 -2.24 -24.09
C SER A 248 1.04 -2.05 -23.74
N THR A 249 1.87 -1.90 -24.77
CA THR A 249 3.34 -1.82 -24.74
C THR A 249 3.90 -0.62 -23.95
N LYS A 250 3.07 0.08 -23.16
CA LYS A 250 3.46 1.33 -22.51
C LYS A 250 4.40 1.14 -21.32
N ASN A 251 4.42 -0.02 -20.65
CA ASN A 251 5.34 -0.24 -19.53
C ASN A 251 5.70 -1.73 -19.35
N VAL A 252 6.81 -2.16 -19.96
CA VAL A 252 7.32 -3.55 -19.88
C VAL A 252 7.59 -3.98 -18.44
N GLU A 253 8.10 -3.08 -17.60
CA GLU A 253 8.41 -3.39 -16.19
C GLU A 253 7.12 -3.64 -15.38
N ALA A 254 6.09 -2.81 -15.59
CA ALA A 254 4.79 -3.02 -14.93
C ALA A 254 4.15 -4.35 -15.35
N GLY A 255 4.26 -4.73 -16.63
CA GLY A 255 3.77 -6.01 -17.12
C GLY A 255 4.50 -7.22 -16.51
N GLU A 256 5.81 -7.13 -16.32
CA GLU A 256 6.61 -8.17 -15.65
C GLU A 256 6.19 -8.34 -14.18
N ARG A 257 6.01 -7.23 -13.46
CA ARG A 257 5.55 -7.25 -12.06
C ARG A 257 4.14 -7.82 -11.93
N LEU A 258 3.23 -7.41 -12.82
CA LEU A 258 1.88 -7.96 -12.88
C LEU A 258 1.90 -9.47 -13.11
N ARG A 259 2.71 -9.96 -14.05
CA ARG A 259 2.84 -11.40 -14.31
C ARG A 259 3.34 -12.13 -13.08
N LYS A 260 4.40 -11.62 -12.44
CA LYS A 260 4.95 -12.20 -11.21
C LYS A 260 3.89 -12.28 -10.10
N MET A 261 3.12 -11.21 -9.89
CA MET A 261 2.03 -11.19 -8.91
C MET A 261 0.92 -12.21 -9.25
N LYS A 262 0.54 -12.33 -10.52
CA LYS A 262 -0.44 -13.34 -10.99
C LYS A 262 0.09 -14.77 -10.75
N ASP A 263 1.37 -15.01 -11.03
CA ASP A 263 2.03 -16.30 -10.79
C ASP A 263 2.04 -16.65 -9.29
N GLU A 264 2.43 -15.70 -8.43
CA GLU A 264 2.47 -15.89 -6.97
C GLU A 264 1.08 -16.23 -6.41
N LEU A 265 0.06 -15.46 -6.79
CA LEU A 265 -1.31 -15.74 -6.37
C LEU A 265 -1.78 -17.11 -6.90
N THR A 266 -1.47 -17.48 -8.14
CA THR A 266 -1.81 -18.79 -8.72
C THR A 266 -1.16 -19.95 -7.95
N MET A 267 0.09 -19.78 -7.52
CA MET A 267 0.78 -20.78 -6.71
C MET A 267 0.21 -20.92 -5.29
N ASN A 268 -0.43 -19.89 -4.76
CA ASN A 268 -1.02 -19.87 -3.42
C ASN A 268 -2.54 -20.13 -3.41
N LEU A 269 -3.15 -20.34 -4.58
CA LEU A 269 -4.55 -20.75 -4.68
C LEU A 269 -4.74 -22.21 -4.27
N SER A 270 -5.84 -22.48 -3.56
CA SER A 270 -6.32 -23.85 -3.33
C SER A 270 -6.60 -24.56 -4.67
N SER A 271 -6.44 -25.88 -4.70
CA SER A 271 -6.74 -26.69 -5.88
C SER A 271 -8.15 -26.49 -6.43
N ASP A 272 -9.10 -26.20 -5.53
CA ASP A 272 -10.51 -25.99 -5.84
C ASP A 272 -10.75 -24.66 -6.57
N ASN A 273 -9.78 -23.73 -6.55
CA ASN A 273 -9.85 -22.43 -7.20
C ASN A 273 -9.19 -22.42 -8.59
N TYR A 274 -8.51 -23.49 -9.01
CA TYR A 274 -7.91 -23.54 -10.36
C TYR A 274 -8.95 -23.48 -11.48
N THR A 275 -10.22 -23.81 -11.21
CA THR A 275 -11.30 -23.73 -12.20
C THR A 275 -11.71 -22.30 -12.54
N THR A 276 -11.36 -21.31 -11.71
CA THR A 276 -11.63 -19.88 -11.98
C THR A 276 -10.51 -19.19 -12.75
N LEU A 277 -9.43 -19.90 -13.08
CA LEU A 277 -8.28 -19.41 -13.85
C LEU A 277 -8.36 -19.72 -15.36
N VAL A 278 -9.39 -20.45 -15.81
CA VAL A 278 -9.56 -20.92 -17.19
C VAL A 278 -10.63 -20.11 -17.93
#